data_AF-A0A8C7JWN7-F1
#
_entry.id   AF-A0A8C7JWN7-F1
#
_cell.length_a   1.000
_cell.length_b   1.000
_cell.length_c   1.000
_cell.angle_alpha   90.00
_cell.angle_beta   90.00
_cell.angle_gamma   90.00
#
_symmetry.space_group_name_H-M   'P 1'
#
loop_
_entity.id
_entity.type
_entity.pdbx_description
1 polymer ?
#
loop_
_entity_poly.entity_id
_entity_poly.type
_entity_poly.pdbx_seq_one_letter_code
_entity_poly.pdbx_strand_id
1 'polypeptide(L)'
;SLPPLSLSPSLPPLALSLSPSSLSPSLLSLSLPPISLSSVFILSDGGGGADLVLVVTPCFYKGMMDSRALVHHFTQVADSSLDLPVDAVVRLAQHPNILGLKDSGGDITRIALIVHKTKPQDFQVLAGSAGFLMAAYSVGCVGGVCALANVLGREVCELEQLCVSGRWEEASALQQRLIEPNTAVTRKFGVPALKQAMEWFGYHGGTCRSPLQPLSEAESQQLRLDFSTNGWL
;
A
#
# COMPACT_ATOMS: atom_id res chain seq x y z
N SER A 1 -28.63 14.99 -5.18
CA SER A 1 -27.29 15.09 -5.80
C SER A 1 -26.25 14.99 -4.70
N LEU A 2 -25.39 13.97 -4.71
CA LEU A 2 -24.24 13.90 -3.81
C LEU A 2 -23.15 14.84 -4.34
N PRO A 3 -22.44 15.60 -3.48
CA PRO A 3 -21.32 16.41 -3.92
C PRO A 3 -20.13 15.52 -4.30
N PRO A 4 -19.32 15.90 -5.30
CA PRO A 4 -18.14 15.13 -5.67
C PRO A 4 -17.07 15.20 -4.57
N LEU A 5 -16.56 14.04 -4.17
CA LEU A 5 -15.32 13.93 -3.40
C LEU A 5 -14.16 14.44 -4.27
N SER A 6 -13.84 15.72 -4.11
CA SER A 6 -12.82 16.40 -4.89
C SER A 6 -11.82 17.12 -3.99
N LEU A 7 -10.53 16.87 -4.23
CA LEU A 7 -9.53 17.91 -4.03
C LEU A 7 -9.85 19.02 -5.04
N SER A 8 -9.77 20.29 -4.63
CA SER A 8 -9.93 21.40 -5.57
C SER A 8 -8.82 21.33 -6.63
N PRO A 9 -9.08 21.61 -7.91
CA PRO A 9 -8.06 21.61 -8.97
C PRO A 9 -6.98 22.71 -8.78
N SER A 10 -7.18 23.60 -7.80
CA SER A 10 -6.24 24.63 -7.36
C SER A 10 -5.27 24.17 -6.26
N LEU A 11 -5.45 22.97 -5.70
CA LEU A 11 -4.39 22.32 -4.92
C LEU A 11 -3.46 21.64 -5.90
N PRO A 12 -2.12 21.76 -5.75
CA PRO A 12 -1.24 20.87 -6.48
C PRO A 12 -1.63 19.43 -6.16
N PRO A 13 -1.44 18.46 -7.09
CA PRO A 13 -1.44 17.06 -6.70
C PRO A 13 -0.52 16.91 -5.49
N LEU A 14 -0.89 16.06 -4.53
CA LEU A 14 -0.07 15.79 -3.35
C LEU A 14 1.16 14.96 -3.76
N ALA A 15 2.04 15.61 -4.51
CA ALA A 15 3.41 15.22 -4.68
C ALA A 15 4.04 15.26 -3.29
N LEU A 16 4.26 14.06 -2.74
CA LEU A 16 5.43 13.84 -1.90
C LEU A 16 6.66 14.05 -2.79
N SER A 17 6.97 15.33 -3.05
CA SER A 17 8.32 15.73 -3.40
C SER A 17 9.17 15.47 -2.17
N LEU A 18 9.65 14.24 -2.07
CA LEU A 18 10.82 13.95 -1.27
C LEU A 18 11.94 14.82 -1.85
N SER A 19 12.64 15.53 -0.98
CA SER A 19 13.80 16.32 -1.37
C SER A 19 14.76 15.44 -2.21
N PRO A 20 15.33 15.93 -3.32
CA PRO A 20 16.25 15.16 -4.17
C PRO A 20 17.59 14.78 -3.50
N SER A 21 17.66 14.87 -2.16
CA SER A 21 18.74 14.48 -1.28
C SER A 21 18.54 13.10 -0.62
N SER A 22 17.42 12.40 -0.83
CA SER A 22 17.22 11.03 -0.32
C SER A 22 17.72 9.97 -1.31
N LEU A 23 18.66 9.12 -0.86
CA LEU A 23 19.29 8.01 -1.61
C LEU A 23 18.35 6.80 -1.86
N SER A 24 17.05 7.03 -2.04
CA SER A 24 16.03 5.98 -2.11
C SER A 24 15.01 6.30 -3.21
N PRO A 25 14.56 5.30 -3.99
CA PRO A 25 13.61 5.53 -5.08
C PRO A 25 12.29 6.11 -4.56
N SER A 26 11.79 7.12 -5.27
CA SER A 26 10.62 7.90 -4.89
C SER A 26 9.35 7.37 -5.55
N LEU A 27 8.34 7.07 -4.74
CA LEU A 27 7.09 6.46 -5.18
C LEU A 27 5.92 7.44 -5.01
N LEU A 28 5.28 7.84 -6.11
CA LEU A 28 4.16 8.78 -6.11
C LEU A 28 2.84 8.02 -6.26
N SER A 29 1.87 8.28 -5.39
CA SER A 29 0.52 7.70 -5.51
C SER A 29 -0.44 8.71 -6.13
N LEU A 30 -1.02 8.35 -7.28
CA LEU A 30 -2.02 9.17 -7.96
C LEU A 30 -3.44 8.67 -7.65
N SER A 31 -3.82 8.59 -6.37
CA SER A 31 -5.22 8.40 -5.91
C SER A 31 -5.37 8.53 -4.37
N LEU A 32 -6.60 8.83 -3.92
CA LEU A 32 -7.07 8.79 -2.51
C LEU A 32 -8.38 7.99 -2.45
N PRO A 33 -8.80 7.39 -1.30
CA PRO A 33 -8.12 7.12 -0.03
C PRO A 33 -7.89 5.58 0.14
N PRO A 34 -7.40 5.04 1.28
CA PRO A 34 -7.04 3.61 1.34
C PRO A 34 -8.26 2.71 1.50
N ILE A 35 -8.52 1.90 0.48
CA ILE A 35 -9.40 0.73 0.52
C ILE A 35 -8.54 -0.47 0.06
N SER A 36 -8.86 -1.68 0.52
CA SER A 36 -8.12 -2.93 0.25
C SER A 36 -8.12 -3.30 -1.24
N LEU A 37 -7.11 -2.86 -1.99
CA LEU A 37 -7.15 -2.81 -3.45
C LEU A 37 -5.76 -3.05 -4.06
N SER A 38 -5.64 -4.01 -4.99
CA SER A 38 -4.42 -4.21 -5.78
C SER A 38 -4.07 -2.96 -6.60
N SER A 39 -2.78 -2.71 -6.83
CA SER A 39 -2.31 -1.51 -7.49
C SER A 39 -1.05 -1.77 -8.32
N VAL A 40 -0.98 -1.25 -9.53
CA VAL A 40 0.15 -1.48 -10.46
C VAL A 40 1.23 -0.41 -10.29
N PHE A 41 2.49 -0.77 -10.58
CA PHE A 41 3.60 0.17 -10.71
C PHE A 41 3.88 0.48 -12.19
N ILE A 42 3.85 1.77 -12.54
CA ILE A 42 4.16 2.27 -13.89
C ILE A 42 5.35 3.24 -13.80
N LEU A 43 6.27 3.13 -14.75
CA LEU A 43 7.36 4.09 -14.95
C LEU A 43 6.82 5.45 -15.42
N SER A 44 7.30 6.53 -14.82
CA SER A 44 6.95 7.90 -15.22
C SER A 44 8.09 8.53 -16.05
N ASP A 45 7.89 8.68 -17.36
CA ASP A 45 8.90 9.24 -18.28
C ASP A 45 8.89 10.78 -18.32
N GLY A 46 9.19 11.39 -17.16
CA GLY A 46 9.54 12.80 -17.08
C GLY A 46 8.38 13.80 -16.92
N GLY A 47 8.53 14.70 -15.94
CA GLY A 47 7.65 15.87 -15.74
C GLY A 47 7.42 16.21 -14.27
N GLY A 48 7.26 15.21 -13.41
CA GLY A 48 6.92 15.37 -11.99
C GLY A 48 7.99 14.97 -10.97
N GLY A 49 9.11 14.36 -11.40
CA GLY A 49 10.22 13.98 -10.52
C GLY A 49 9.97 12.79 -9.58
N ALA A 50 9.10 11.86 -9.97
CA ALA A 50 8.86 10.60 -9.25
C ALA A 50 9.24 9.40 -10.14
N ASP A 51 9.84 8.37 -9.54
CA ASP A 51 10.39 7.22 -10.27
C ASP A 51 9.32 6.19 -10.65
N LEU A 52 8.28 6.04 -9.81
CA LEU A 52 7.18 5.09 -9.99
C LEU A 52 5.84 5.68 -9.58
N VAL A 53 4.77 5.32 -10.31
CA VAL A 53 3.39 5.67 -9.98
C VAL A 53 2.63 4.45 -9.44
N LEU A 54 1.94 4.63 -8.31
CA LEU A 54 1.02 3.64 -7.72
C LEU A 54 -0.45 4.00 -7.98
N VAL A 55 -1.23 3.01 -8.42
CA VAL A 55 -2.55 3.23 -9.01
C VAL A 55 -3.64 2.32 -8.38
N VAL A 56 -4.65 2.91 -7.68
CA VAL A 56 -5.71 2.24 -6.85
C VAL A 56 -7.14 2.09 -7.46
N THR A 57 -7.82 0.98 -7.17
CA THR A 57 -9.18 0.61 -7.63
C THR A 57 -10.38 1.51 -7.21
N PRO A 58 -11.14 2.14 -8.13
CA PRO A 58 -12.51 2.56 -7.87
C PRO A 58 -13.43 1.33 -7.98
N CYS A 59 -13.53 0.59 -6.88
CA CYS A 59 -14.39 -0.59 -6.64
C CYS A 59 -15.91 -0.31 -6.72
N PHE A 60 -16.30 0.80 -7.38
CA PHE A 60 -17.63 1.41 -7.44
C PHE A 60 -18.74 0.38 -7.70
N TYR A 61 -18.65 -0.26 -8.86
CA TYR A 61 -19.68 -1.12 -9.42
C TYR A 61 -19.19 -2.57 -9.56
N LYS A 62 -18.69 -3.17 -8.47
CA LYS A 62 -17.95 -4.46 -8.47
C LYS A 62 -18.52 -5.56 -9.39
N GLY A 63 -19.85 -5.71 -9.50
CA GLY A 63 -20.47 -6.72 -10.36
C GLY A 63 -20.37 -6.48 -11.88
N MET A 64 -20.02 -5.27 -12.32
CA MET A 64 -19.83 -4.89 -13.73
C MET A 64 -18.36 -4.88 -14.15
N MET A 65 -17.44 -5.17 -13.21
CA MET A 65 -15.99 -5.02 -13.38
C MET A 65 -15.37 -6.34 -13.83
N ASP A 66 -15.78 -6.83 -15.01
CA ASP A 66 -15.27 -8.06 -15.62
C ASP A 66 -13.83 -7.91 -16.19
N SER A 67 -13.15 -9.01 -16.49
CA SER A 67 -11.76 -8.97 -16.99
C SER A 67 -11.57 -8.08 -18.23
N ARG A 68 -12.58 -7.90 -19.08
CA ARG A 68 -12.50 -7.00 -20.25
C ARG A 68 -12.57 -5.55 -19.83
N ALA A 69 -13.49 -5.20 -18.93
CA ALA A 69 -13.56 -3.88 -18.32
C ALA A 69 -12.26 -3.56 -17.58
N LEU A 70 -11.71 -4.52 -16.84
CA LEU A 70 -10.47 -4.35 -16.08
C LEU A 70 -9.24 -4.22 -16.95
N VAL A 71 -9.07 -5.04 -17.98
CA VAL A 71 -7.93 -4.88 -18.92
C VAL A 71 -8.07 -3.59 -19.72
N HIS A 72 -9.27 -3.22 -20.18
CA HIS A 72 -9.49 -1.97 -20.91
C HIS A 72 -9.20 -0.75 -20.02
N HIS A 73 -9.70 -0.77 -18.79
CA HIS A 73 -9.36 0.17 -17.73
C HIS A 73 -7.84 0.18 -17.60
N PHE A 74 -7.20 -0.90 -17.13
CA PHE A 74 -5.73 -1.04 -16.94
C PHE A 74 -4.83 -0.61 -18.10
N THR A 75 -5.31 -0.72 -19.33
CA THR A 75 -4.58 -0.28 -20.53
C THR A 75 -4.70 1.23 -20.76
N GLN A 76 -5.87 1.85 -20.50
CA GLN A 76 -5.94 3.31 -20.32
C GLN A 76 -5.23 3.76 -19.05
N VAL A 77 -5.03 2.84 -18.10
CA VAL A 77 -4.65 3.08 -16.71
C VAL A 77 -3.15 2.97 -16.40
N ALA A 78 -2.37 3.08 -17.47
CA ALA A 78 -1.35 4.12 -17.44
C ALA A 78 -1.84 5.39 -16.65
N ASP A 79 -3.15 5.71 -16.72
CA ASP A 79 -3.95 6.62 -15.87
C ASP A 79 -5.18 6.02 -15.05
N SER A 80 -5.05 5.23 -13.94
CA SER A 80 -6.11 5.02 -12.85
C SER A 80 -7.01 3.73 -12.54
N SER A 81 -6.49 2.49 -12.61
CA SER A 81 -6.59 1.23 -11.75
C SER A 81 -7.87 0.49 -11.28
N LEU A 82 -7.88 -0.86 -11.17
CA LEU A 82 -8.88 -1.77 -10.52
C LEU A 82 -8.29 -3.06 -9.85
N ASP A 83 -9.09 -3.98 -9.25
CA ASP A 83 -8.54 -5.18 -8.58
C ASP A 83 -8.28 -6.32 -9.58
N LEU A 84 -7.01 -6.54 -9.93
CA LEU A 84 -6.63 -7.26 -11.14
C LEU A 84 -6.85 -8.78 -11.09
N PRO A 85 -7.56 -9.38 -12.06
CA PRO A 85 -7.49 -10.81 -12.35
C PRO A 85 -6.04 -11.24 -12.64
N VAL A 86 -5.65 -12.44 -12.23
CA VAL A 86 -4.24 -12.90 -12.35
C VAL A 86 -3.79 -12.97 -13.81
N ASP A 87 -4.67 -13.34 -14.73
CA ASP A 87 -4.46 -13.30 -16.18
C ASP A 87 -4.18 -11.87 -16.69
N ALA A 88 -4.88 -10.87 -16.16
CA ALA A 88 -4.64 -9.47 -16.47
C ALA A 88 -3.27 -8.99 -15.92
N VAL A 89 -2.89 -9.36 -14.68
CA VAL A 89 -1.54 -9.05 -14.15
C VAL A 89 -0.46 -9.65 -15.05
N VAL A 90 -0.58 -10.92 -15.42
CA VAL A 90 0.40 -11.64 -16.25
C VAL A 90 0.49 -11.06 -17.67
N ARG A 91 -0.59 -10.48 -18.20
CA ARG A 91 -0.56 -9.76 -19.47
C ARG A 91 0.10 -8.38 -19.32
N LEU A 92 -0.18 -7.65 -18.25
CA LEU A 92 0.44 -6.34 -17.98
C LEU A 92 1.95 -6.46 -17.71
N ALA A 93 2.39 -7.53 -17.05
CA ALA A 93 3.80 -7.82 -16.80
C ALA A 93 4.66 -7.98 -18.07
N GLN A 94 4.04 -8.13 -19.24
CA GLN A 94 4.73 -8.20 -20.54
C GLN A 94 5.01 -6.80 -21.13
N HIS A 95 4.51 -5.73 -20.52
CA HIS A 95 4.66 -4.36 -21.00
C HIS A 95 5.95 -3.73 -20.43
N PRO A 96 6.85 -3.17 -21.26
CA PRO A 96 8.17 -2.71 -20.82
C PRO A 96 8.13 -1.59 -19.76
N ASN A 97 7.04 -0.81 -19.71
CA ASN A 97 6.90 0.29 -18.75
C ASN A 97 6.11 -0.10 -17.47
N ILE A 98 5.74 -1.38 -17.30
CA ILE A 98 5.02 -1.87 -16.12
C ILE A 98 5.93 -2.84 -15.36
N LEU A 99 6.59 -2.32 -14.32
CA LEU A 99 7.64 -3.05 -13.60
C LEU A 99 7.12 -3.86 -12.39
N GLY A 100 5.83 -3.78 -12.06
CA GLY A 100 5.33 -4.58 -10.95
C GLY A 100 3.90 -4.35 -10.47
N LEU A 101 3.56 -5.03 -9.38
CA LEU A 101 2.29 -4.98 -8.67
C LEU A 101 2.50 -4.81 -7.16
N LYS A 102 1.78 -3.89 -6.54
CA LYS A 102 1.47 -3.91 -5.10
C LYS A 102 0.16 -4.66 -4.88
N ASP A 103 0.18 -5.79 -4.18
CA ASP A 103 -1.05 -6.46 -3.76
C ASP A 103 -1.38 -6.10 -2.31
N SER A 104 -2.48 -5.36 -2.09
CA SER A 104 -3.00 -5.02 -0.76
C SER A 104 -4.09 -5.98 -0.25
N GLY A 105 -4.48 -6.98 -1.03
CA GLY A 105 -5.53 -7.94 -0.67
C GLY A 105 -5.08 -8.97 0.37
N GLY A 106 -3.79 -9.32 0.37
CA GLY A 106 -3.18 -10.22 1.37
C GLY A 106 -3.47 -11.71 1.18
N ASP A 107 -4.02 -12.10 0.02
CA ASP A 107 -4.13 -13.51 -0.36
C ASP A 107 -2.75 -14.02 -0.84
N ILE A 108 -2.06 -14.72 0.06
CA ILE A 108 -0.73 -15.28 -0.19
C ILE A 108 -0.75 -16.32 -1.33
N THR A 109 -1.85 -17.04 -1.54
CA THR A 109 -1.99 -18.01 -2.64
C THR A 109 -2.02 -17.30 -3.99
N ARG A 110 -2.81 -16.22 -4.08
CA ARG A 110 -2.86 -15.34 -5.25
C ARG A 110 -1.51 -14.68 -5.52
N ILE A 111 -0.85 -14.13 -4.49
CA ILE A 111 0.47 -13.50 -4.61
C ILE A 111 1.50 -14.51 -5.14
N ALA A 112 1.58 -15.70 -4.55
CA ALA A 112 2.47 -16.77 -5.01
C ALA A 112 2.21 -17.16 -6.48
N LEU A 113 0.94 -17.22 -6.89
CA LEU A 113 0.56 -17.54 -8.27
C LEU A 113 0.96 -16.42 -9.25
N ILE A 114 0.87 -15.15 -8.85
CA ILE A 114 1.34 -14.01 -9.64
C ILE A 114 2.86 -14.11 -9.80
N VAL A 115 3.62 -14.15 -8.70
CA VAL A 115 5.10 -14.27 -8.71
C VAL A 115 5.56 -15.45 -9.57
N HIS A 116 4.90 -16.61 -9.45
CA HIS A 116 5.21 -17.78 -10.26
C HIS A 116 4.99 -17.54 -11.77
N LYS A 117 3.84 -16.94 -12.14
CA LYS A 117 3.49 -16.70 -13.55
C LYS A 117 4.24 -15.53 -14.18
N THR A 118 4.68 -14.54 -13.41
CA THR A 118 5.45 -13.38 -13.90
C THR A 118 6.97 -13.60 -13.86
N LYS A 119 7.44 -14.74 -13.36
CA LYS A 119 8.87 -15.10 -13.27
C LYS A 119 9.70 -14.94 -14.57
N PRO A 120 9.16 -15.12 -15.80
CA PRO A 120 9.90 -14.87 -17.03
C PRO A 120 9.97 -13.38 -17.45
N GLN A 121 9.36 -12.47 -16.70
CA GLN A 121 9.34 -11.03 -16.96
C GLN A 121 10.15 -10.28 -15.89
N ASP A 122 10.61 -9.07 -16.22
CA ASP A 122 11.17 -8.14 -15.24
C ASP A 122 10.04 -7.43 -14.48
N PHE A 123 9.39 -8.20 -13.60
CA PHE A 123 8.16 -7.79 -12.92
C PHE A 123 8.18 -8.15 -11.44
N GLN A 124 8.14 -7.13 -10.59
CA GLN A 124 8.26 -7.24 -9.15
C GLN A 124 6.88 -7.26 -8.47
N VAL A 125 6.76 -8.00 -7.35
CA VAL A 125 5.54 -7.98 -6.52
C VAL A 125 5.90 -7.46 -5.14
N LEU A 126 5.17 -6.45 -4.68
CA LEU A 126 5.32 -5.85 -3.35
C LEU A 126 4.08 -6.11 -2.50
N ALA A 127 4.29 -6.36 -1.20
CA ALA A 127 3.20 -6.46 -0.24
C ALA A 127 2.56 -5.08 0.02
N GLY A 128 1.24 -5.03 0.12
CA GLY A 128 0.52 -3.77 0.32
C GLY A 128 0.23 -3.40 1.78
N SER A 129 0.79 -4.12 2.75
CA SER A 129 0.50 -3.99 4.20
C SER A 129 1.58 -4.67 5.03
N ALA A 130 1.90 -4.16 6.22
CA ALA A 130 2.92 -4.81 7.08
C ALA A 130 2.38 -6.10 7.74
N GLY A 131 1.06 -6.25 7.87
CA GLY A 131 0.42 -7.39 8.54
C GLY A 131 0.54 -8.75 7.84
N PHE A 132 1.09 -8.80 6.62
CA PHE A 132 1.36 -10.05 5.89
C PHE A 132 2.73 -10.04 5.17
N LEU A 133 3.61 -9.09 5.52
CA LEU A 133 4.86 -8.84 4.80
C LEU A 133 5.81 -10.06 4.82
N MET A 134 5.95 -10.74 5.95
CA MET A 134 6.76 -11.95 6.08
C MET A 134 6.27 -13.07 5.15
N ALA A 135 4.95 -13.29 5.11
CA ALA A 135 4.33 -14.32 4.27
C ALA A 135 4.37 -13.96 2.78
N ALA A 136 4.44 -12.67 2.44
CA ALA A 136 4.66 -12.21 1.08
C ALA A 136 6.11 -12.48 0.62
N TYR A 137 7.11 -12.22 1.47
CA TYR A 137 8.51 -12.55 1.19
C TYR A 137 8.72 -14.06 0.99
N SER A 138 8.09 -14.92 1.80
CA SER A 138 8.26 -16.37 1.68
C SER A 138 7.71 -16.97 0.38
N VAL A 139 6.86 -16.23 -0.35
CA VAL A 139 6.38 -16.58 -1.69
C VAL A 139 6.98 -15.74 -2.83
N GLY A 140 8.02 -14.95 -2.53
CA GLY A 140 8.82 -14.24 -3.52
C GLY A 140 8.39 -12.81 -3.86
N CYS A 141 7.63 -12.13 -2.98
CA CYS A 141 7.62 -10.66 -3.01
C CYS A 141 9.00 -10.09 -2.66
N VAL A 142 9.30 -8.89 -3.15
CA VAL A 142 10.63 -8.25 -3.03
C VAL A 142 10.62 -6.96 -2.21
N GLY A 143 9.53 -6.66 -1.50
CA GLY A 143 9.36 -5.43 -0.74
C GLY A 143 7.94 -5.23 -0.23
N GLY A 144 7.68 -4.10 0.41
CA GLY A 144 6.32 -3.72 0.85
C GLY A 144 6.08 -2.21 0.92
N VAL A 145 4.87 -1.79 0.56
CA VAL A 145 4.40 -0.40 0.68
C VAL A 145 3.40 -0.32 1.83
N CYS A 146 3.93 -0.13 3.04
CA CYS A 146 3.23 -0.37 4.30
C CYS A 146 2.81 0.94 4.99
N ALA A 147 1.51 1.12 5.29
CA ALA A 147 1.02 2.29 6.02
C ALA A 147 1.64 2.42 7.42
N LEU A 148 1.86 1.30 8.12
CA LEU A 148 2.47 1.27 9.45
C LEU A 148 3.90 1.84 9.49
N ALA A 149 4.63 1.84 8.37
CA ALA A 149 6.00 2.35 8.30
C ALA A 149 6.12 3.87 8.54
N ASN A 150 5.01 4.63 8.52
CA ASN A 150 4.99 6.04 8.92
C ASN A 150 5.21 6.25 10.44
N VAL A 151 5.07 5.19 11.26
CA VAL A 151 5.28 5.23 12.72
C VAL A 151 6.26 4.17 13.21
N LEU A 152 6.26 2.97 12.62
CA LEU A 152 7.18 1.87 12.92
C LEU A 152 8.06 1.53 11.70
N GLY A 153 8.66 2.56 11.10
CA GLY A 153 9.47 2.42 9.88
C GLY A 153 10.71 1.56 10.07
N ARG A 154 11.38 1.68 11.23
CA ARG A 154 12.55 0.86 11.59
C ARG A 154 12.18 -0.62 11.66
N GLU A 155 11.06 -0.94 12.32
CA GLU A 155 10.61 -2.29 12.60
C GLU A 155 10.12 -2.99 11.32
N VAL A 156 9.51 -2.24 10.39
CA VAL A 156 9.15 -2.76 9.06
C VAL A 156 10.41 -3.06 8.23
N CYS A 157 11.44 -2.21 8.28
CA CYS A 157 12.73 -2.47 7.61
C CYS A 157 13.49 -3.63 8.29
N GLU A 158 13.41 -3.78 9.61
CA GLU A 158 13.97 -4.91 10.34
C GLU A 158 13.30 -6.23 9.93
N LEU A 159 11.98 -6.23 9.75
CA LEU A 159 11.25 -7.39 9.23
C LEU A 159 11.67 -7.77 7.80
N GLU A 160 11.87 -6.80 6.91
CA GLU A 160 12.47 -7.04 5.59
C GLU A 160 13.86 -7.68 5.71
N GLN A 161 14.76 -7.10 6.50
CA GLN A 161 16.12 -7.62 6.67
C GLN A 161 16.11 -9.04 7.23
N LEU A 162 15.21 -9.34 8.17
CA LEU A 162 15.00 -10.68 8.73
C LEU A 162 14.55 -11.68 7.66
N CYS A 163 13.56 -11.32 6.83
CA CYS A 163 13.10 -12.17 5.73
C CYS A 163 14.18 -12.40 4.66
N VAL A 164 14.87 -11.35 4.22
CA VAL A 164 15.92 -11.42 3.19
C VAL A 164 17.14 -12.21 3.68
N SER A 165 17.47 -12.14 4.98
CA SER A 165 18.53 -12.95 5.61
C SER A 165 18.09 -14.37 6.00
N GLY A 166 16.84 -14.77 5.72
CA GLY A 166 16.32 -16.11 6.03
C GLY A 166 16.11 -16.39 7.53
N ARG A 167 16.10 -15.35 8.37
CA ARG A 167 15.95 -15.43 9.83
C ARG A 167 14.47 -15.53 10.21
N TRP A 168 13.81 -16.60 9.75
CA TRP A 168 12.35 -16.75 9.77
C TRP A 168 11.72 -16.83 11.17
N GLU A 169 12.44 -17.33 12.18
CA GLU A 169 11.93 -17.38 13.57
C GLU A 169 11.82 -15.97 14.18
N GLU A 170 12.90 -15.19 14.08
CA GLU A 170 12.92 -13.77 14.46
C GLU A 170 11.91 -12.95 13.63
N ALA A 171 11.84 -13.19 12.31
CA ALA A 171 10.85 -12.57 11.42
C ALA A 171 9.41 -12.86 11.87
N SER A 172 9.11 -14.10 12.28
CA SER A 172 7.80 -14.51 12.78
C SER A 172 7.43 -13.78 14.06
N ALA A 173 8.36 -13.70 15.03
CA ALA A 173 8.13 -13.01 16.29
C ALA A 173 7.88 -11.50 16.09
N LEU A 174 8.63 -10.85 15.19
CA LEU A 174 8.41 -9.44 14.85
C LEU A 174 7.11 -9.24 14.05
N GLN A 175 6.85 -10.08 13.04
CA GLN A 175 5.62 -10.04 12.25
C GLN A 175 4.38 -10.11 13.13
N GLN A 176 4.35 -11.02 14.11
CA GLN A 176 3.21 -11.18 15.04
C GLN A 176 2.90 -9.89 15.79
N ARG A 177 3.93 -9.24 16.38
CA ARG A 177 3.79 -7.97 17.11
C ARG A 177 3.36 -6.79 16.23
N LEU A 178 3.51 -6.89 14.91
CA LEU A 178 3.11 -5.83 13.97
C LEU A 178 1.67 -6.01 13.45
N ILE A 179 1.02 -7.16 13.64
CA ILE A 179 -0.32 -7.46 13.09
C ILE A 179 -1.40 -6.52 13.64
N GLU A 180 -1.51 -6.39 14.97
CA GLU A 180 -2.55 -5.55 15.58
C GLU A 180 -2.34 -4.06 15.30
N PRO A 181 -1.15 -3.46 15.51
CA PRO A 181 -0.87 -2.07 15.13
C PRO A 181 -1.15 -1.79 13.65
N ASN A 182 -0.72 -2.69 12.75
CA ASN A 182 -0.97 -2.56 11.31
C ASN A 182 -2.47 -2.58 11.02
N THR A 183 -3.21 -3.51 11.64
CA THR A 183 -4.66 -3.64 11.46
C THR A 183 -5.40 -2.41 11.97
N ALA A 184 -4.97 -1.85 13.09
CA ALA A 184 -5.50 -0.63 13.68
C ALA A 184 -5.43 0.56 12.69
N VAL A 185 -4.23 0.85 12.17
CA VAL A 185 -3.99 1.99 11.26
C VAL A 185 -4.41 1.74 9.79
N THR A 186 -4.91 0.54 9.47
CA THR A 186 -5.39 0.20 8.11
C THR A 186 -6.86 -0.18 8.11
N ARG A 187 -7.19 -1.46 8.34
CA ARG A 187 -8.53 -2.02 8.15
C ARG A 187 -9.55 -1.63 9.22
N LYS A 188 -9.09 -1.40 10.46
CA LYS A 188 -9.95 -1.15 11.63
C LYS A 188 -10.38 0.32 11.70
N PHE A 189 -9.42 1.24 11.67
CA PHE A 189 -9.66 2.68 11.88
C PHE A 189 -9.00 3.59 10.81
N GLY A 190 -8.16 3.04 9.93
CA GLY A 190 -7.65 3.73 8.74
C GLY A 190 -6.84 5.01 8.99
N VAL A 191 -6.95 5.95 8.06
CA VAL A 191 -6.15 7.21 8.04
C VAL A 191 -6.30 8.06 9.32
N PRO A 192 -7.50 8.23 9.93
CA PRO A 192 -7.62 8.89 11.23
C PRO A 192 -6.72 8.27 12.31
N ALA A 193 -6.68 6.93 12.41
CA ALA A 193 -5.81 6.25 13.37
C ALA A 193 -4.33 6.34 13.01
N LEU A 194 -3.97 6.26 11.73
CA LEU A 194 -2.58 6.45 11.31
C LEU A 194 -2.06 7.83 11.74
N LYS A 195 -2.85 8.88 11.48
CA LYS A 195 -2.53 10.25 11.90
C LYS A 195 -2.49 10.41 13.42
N GLN A 196 -3.41 9.78 14.15
CA GLN A 196 -3.40 9.82 15.61
C GLN A 196 -2.17 9.13 16.20
N ALA A 197 -1.74 8.00 15.62
CA ALA A 197 -0.51 7.32 16.00
C ALA A 197 0.74 8.16 15.64
N MET A 198 0.76 8.84 14.49
CA MET A 198 1.84 9.76 14.12
C MET A 198 2.08 10.82 15.20
N GLU A 199 1.03 11.47 15.71
CA GLU A 199 1.14 12.45 16.80
C GLU A 199 1.77 11.86 18.08
N TRP A 200 1.39 10.63 18.46
CA TRP A 200 1.97 9.96 19.64
C TRP A 200 3.45 9.59 19.46
N PHE A 201 3.87 9.34 18.23
CA PHE A 201 5.26 9.05 17.86
C PHE A 201 6.07 10.32 17.55
N GLY A 202 5.50 11.52 17.75
CA GLY A 202 6.19 12.80 17.57
C GLY A 202 6.22 13.32 16.13
N TYR A 203 5.45 12.72 15.21
CA TYR A 203 5.27 13.17 13.84
C TYR A 203 3.98 13.99 13.69
N HIS A 204 3.94 14.92 12.74
CA HIS A 204 2.73 15.68 12.43
C HIS A 204 1.75 14.83 11.59
N GLY A 205 0.77 14.23 12.24
CA GLY A 205 -0.37 13.57 11.60
C GLY A 205 -1.45 14.57 11.17
N GLY A 206 -1.84 15.47 12.07
CA GLY A 206 -2.90 16.46 11.88
C GLY A 206 -4.29 15.84 11.59
N THR A 207 -5.28 16.68 11.28
CA THR A 207 -6.64 16.20 11.01
C THR A 207 -6.79 15.54 9.64
N CYS A 208 -7.81 14.69 9.50
CA CYS A 208 -8.31 14.27 8.19
C CYS A 208 -9.18 15.37 7.56
N ARG A 209 -9.28 15.38 6.22
CA ARG A 209 -10.30 16.16 5.52
C ARG A 209 -11.63 15.41 5.54
N SER A 210 -12.72 16.15 5.69
CA SER A 210 -14.10 15.65 5.51
C SER A 210 -14.23 14.89 4.18
N PRO A 211 -14.93 13.74 4.12
CA PRO A 211 -15.85 13.21 5.14
C PRO A 211 -15.21 12.43 6.28
N LEU A 212 -13.91 12.11 6.23
CA LEU A 212 -13.24 11.38 7.30
C LEU A 212 -13.23 12.21 8.60
N GLN A 213 -13.75 11.62 9.67
CA GLN A 213 -13.82 12.22 10.99
C GLN A 213 -12.58 11.86 11.84
N PRO A 214 -12.30 12.60 12.92
CA PRO A 214 -11.43 12.13 14.00
C PRO A 214 -11.97 10.83 14.63
N LEU A 215 -11.10 10.10 15.33
CA LEU A 215 -11.54 8.96 16.16
C LEU A 215 -12.40 9.45 17.32
N SER A 216 -13.37 8.65 17.72
CA SER A 216 -13.99 8.76 19.04
C SER A 216 -12.99 8.39 20.15
N GLU A 217 -13.29 8.78 21.38
CA GLU A 217 -12.44 8.46 22.53
C GLU A 217 -12.25 6.95 22.72
N ALA A 218 -13.30 6.15 22.53
CA ALA A 218 -13.23 4.69 22.63
C ALA A 218 -12.34 4.08 21.53
N GLU A 219 -12.43 4.57 20.29
CA GLU A 219 -11.55 4.13 19.20
C GLU A 219 -10.09 4.55 19.44
N SER A 220 -9.86 5.74 19.99
CA SER A 220 -8.53 6.21 20.37
C SER A 220 -7.94 5.39 21.52
N GLN A 221 -8.74 4.99 22.51
CA GLN A 221 -8.32 4.09 23.60
C GLN A 221 -7.97 2.71 23.04
N GLN A 222 -8.80 2.16 22.15
CA GLN A 222 -8.53 0.87 21.51
C GLN A 222 -7.28 0.91 20.61
N LEU A 223 -7.09 1.98 19.82
CA LEU A 223 -5.86 2.20 19.05
C LEU A 223 -4.63 2.22 19.96
N ARG A 224 -4.71 2.88 21.11
CA ARG A 224 -3.61 2.93 22.09
C ARG A 224 -3.30 1.54 22.65
N LEU A 225 -4.34 0.76 22.98
CA LEU A 225 -4.19 -0.63 23.42
C LEU A 225 -3.48 -1.46 22.36
N ASP A 226 -3.97 -1.45 21.11
CA ASP A 226 -3.43 -2.24 19.98
C ASP A 226 -1.90 -2.00 19.78
N PHE A 227 -1.39 -0.80 20.10
CA PHE A 227 0.06 -0.51 20.10
C PHE A 227 0.77 -0.94 21.40
N SER A 228 0.21 -0.63 22.57
CA SER A 228 0.87 -0.86 23.86
C SER A 228 0.98 -2.34 24.25
N THR A 229 -0.03 -3.16 23.95
CA THR A 229 -0.01 -4.61 24.24
C THR A 229 1.06 -5.34 23.43
N ASN A 230 1.42 -4.79 22.27
CA ASN A 230 2.48 -5.28 21.40
C ASN A 230 3.85 -4.64 21.68
N GLY A 231 3.94 -3.75 22.68
CA GLY A 231 5.18 -3.14 23.14
C GLY A 231 5.72 -2.03 22.24
N TRP A 232 4.84 -1.21 21.66
CA TRP A 232 5.21 -0.10 20.78
C TRP A 232 4.87 1.30 21.33
N LEU A 233 4.15 1.38 22.46
CA LEU A 233 3.71 2.63 23.10
C LEU A 233 3.45 2.44 24.60
#